data_AF-A0A9D4HRU1-F1
#
_entry.id   AF-A0A9D4HRU1-F1
#
_cell.length_a   1.000
_cell.length_b   1.000
_cell.length_c   1.000
_cell.angle_alpha   90.00
_cell.angle_beta   90.00
_cell.angle_gamma   90.00
#
_symmetry.space_group_name_H-M   'P 1'
#
loop_
_entity.id
_entity.type
_entity.pdbx_description
1 polymer ?
#
loop_
_entity_poly.entity_id
_entity_poly.type
_entity_poly.pdbx_seq_one_letter_code
_entity_poly.pdbx_strand_id
1 'polypeptide(L)'
;MASPKTNQPPAQPFQPHAQHLQPPAQYGQPITGQPGSMLVGTVQGHRDWNSGVFGCCDDVKLCFLTWFCYPCMVCQISKKLGDCPLMPFCVPGSEVVMRARVRTLGGIRGTVCNDCLTTTFCPFCTVCQMKREMDAMGI
;
A
#
# COMPACT_ATOMS: atom_id res chain seq x y z
N MET A 1 -70.12 -35.13 2.36
CA MET A 1 -69.51 -33.86 1.89
C MET A 1 -69.50 -32.93 3.09
N ALA A 2 -68.41 -32.97 3.85
CA ALA A 2 -68.20 -32.27 5.13
C ALA A 2 -67.89 -30.78 4.87
N SER A 3 -68.66 -29.82 5.40
CA SER A 3 -68.45 -29.12 6.69
C SER A 3 -67.32 -28.07 6.65
N PRO A 4 -67.22 -27.11 7.59
CA PRO A 4 -68.23 -26.13 7.99
C PRO A 4 -67.63 -24.71 8.28
N LYS A 5 -68.55 -23.75 8.46
CA LYS A 5 -68.49 -22.43 9.14
C LYS A 5 -67.21 -22.00 9.89
N THR A 6 -66.86 -20.73 9.72
CA THR A 6 -66.04 -19.94 10.67
C THR A 6 -66.77 -18.60 10.90
N ASN A 7 -67.57 -18.43 11.94
CA ASN A 7 -67.22 -17.97 13.30
C ASN A 7 -66.20 -16.83 13.31
N GLN A 8 -66.70 -15.61 13.55
CA GLN A 8 -65.90 -14.43 13.83
C GLN A 8 -66.01 -14.07 15.31
N PRO A 9 -64.88 -13.95 16.04
CA PRO A 9 -64.82 -13.22 17.29
C PRO A 9 -64.29 -11.77 17.10
N PRO A 10 -64.63 -10.83 18.01
CA PRO A 10 -64.48 -9.40 17.81
C PRO A 10 -63.12 -8.82 18.28
N ALA A 11 -62.91 -7.58 17.82
CA ALA A 11 -61.82 -6.61 17.99
C ALA A 11 -60.77 -6.76 19.10
N GLN A 12 -59.52 -6.46 18.75
CA GLN A 12 -58.46 -6.00 19.67
C GLN A 12 -57.67 -4.82 19.03
N PRO A 13 -57.07 -3.93 19.84
CA PRO A 13 -56.78 -2.54 19.49
C PRO A 13 -55.36 -2.28 18.94
N PHE A 14 -55.21 -1.06 18.43
CA PHE A 14 -54.07 -0.39 17.81
C PHE A 14 -52.70 -0.59 18.47
N GLN A 15 -51.69 -0.98 17.69
CA GLN A 15 -50.30 -0.54 17.87
C GLN A 15 -49.60 -0.26 16.52
N PRO A 16 -48.83 0.84 16.41
CA PRO A 16 -48.14 1.24 15.18
C PRO A 16 -46.77 0.57 15.11
N HIS A 17 -46.45 -0.07 13.99
CA HIS A 17 -45.07 -0.41 13.66
C HIS A 17 -44.78 0.00 12.22
N ALA A 18 -43.81 0.91 12.10
CA ALA A 18 -43.33 1.50 10.88
C ALA A 18 -43.03 0.41 9.84
N GLN A 19 -43.62 0.53 8.66
CA GLN A 19 -43.36 -0.39 7.56
C GLN A 19 -41.91 -0.26 7.10
N HIS A 20 -41.16 -1.34 7.32
CA HIS A 20 -39.85 -1.59 6.76
C HIS A 20 -39.97 -1.72 5.23
N LEU A 21 -39.77 -0.62 4.50
CA LEU A 21 -39.67 -0.64 3.04
C LEU A 21 -38.38 -1.36 2.65
N GLN A 22 -38.49 -2.60 2.18
CA GLN A 22 -37.42 -3.31 1.47
C GLN A 22 -37.35 -2.76 0.03
N PRO A 23 -36.19 -2.34 -0.49
CA PRO A 23 -36.04 -2.03 -1.91
C PRO A 23 -36.06 -3.33 -2.76
N PRO A 24 -36.57 -3.26 -4.01
CA PRO A 24 -36.86 -4.44 -4.84
C PRO A 24 -35.61 -5.11 -5.41
N ALA A 25 -35.75 -6.42 -5.64
CA ALA A 25 -34.76 -7.34 -6.20
C ALA A 25 -34.08 -6.78 -7.47
N GLN A 26 -32.75 -6.69 -7.45
CA GLN A 26 -31.95 -6.32 -8.61
C GLN A 26 -31.73 -7.54 -9.51
N TYR A 27 -32.28 -7.46 -10.71
CA TYR A 27 -32.09 -8.41 -11.80
C TYR A 27 -30.60 -8.38 -12.22
N GLY A 28 -29.94 -9.53 -12.19
CA GLY A 28 -28.53 -9.66 -12.56
C GLY A 28 -28.28 -9.12 -13.96
N GLN A 29 -27.39 -8.13 -14.07
CA GLN A 29 -26.87 -7.65 -15.35
C GLN A 29 -25.97 -8.72 -15.95
N PRO A 30 -26.04 -9.01 -17.26
CA PRO A 30 -25.03 -9.85 -17.90
C PRO A 30 -23.68 -9.15 -17.80
N ILE A 31 -22.68 -9.80 -17.21
CA ILE A 31 -21.30 -9.31 -17.18
C ILE A 31 -20.76 -9.42 -18.61
N THR A 32 -20.98 -8.39 -19.40
CA THR A 32 -20.30 -8.21 -20.69
C THR A 32 -18.84 -7.91 -20.35
N GLY A 33 -17.95 -8.87 -20.52
CA GLY A 33 -16.51 -8.71 -20.32
C GLY A 33 -15.97 -7.61 -21.23
N GLN A 34 -15.86 -6.39 -20.71
CA GLN A 34 -15.12 -5.33 -21.36
C GLN A 34 -13.63 -5.70 -21.27
N PRO A 35 -12.84 -5.70 -22.37
CA PRO A 35 -11.40 -5.60 -22.24
C PRO A 35 -11.11 -4.18 -21.73
N GLY A 36 -11.16 -4.01 -20.41
CA GLY A 36 -10.80 -2.76 -19.76
C GLY A 36 -9.36 -2.45 -20.14
N SER A 37 -9.18 -1.43 -20.98
CA SER A 37 -7.87 -0.82 -21.17
C SER A 37 -7.41 -0.36 -19.80
N MET A 38 -6.48 -1.11 -19.20
CA MET A 38 -5.85 -0.72 -17.95
C MET A 38 -5.01 0.51 -18.26
N LEU A 39 -5.59 1.69 -18.05
CA LEU A 39 -4.82 2.92 -18.05
C LEU A 39 -3.72 2.72 -16.99
N VAL A 40 -2.46 2.83 -17.40
CA VAL A 40 -1.33 2.85 -16.47
C VAL A 40 -1.49 4.11 -15.61
N GLY A 41 -2.18 3.96 -14.49
CA GLY A 41 -2.41 5.01 -13.53
C GLY A 41 -1.09 5.38 -12.84
N THR A 42 -0.96 6.65 -12.46
CA THR A 42 0.13 7.07 -11.59
C THR A 42 -0.05 6.42 -10.21
N VAL A 43 0.94 5.66 -9.76
CA VAL A 43 0.96 5.15 -8.37
C VAL A 43 1.23 6.34 -7.45
N GLN A 44 0.16 7.04 -7.03
CA GLN A 44 0.24 8.09 -6.02
C GLN A 44 0.21 7.43 -4.64
N GLY A 45 1.33 7.51 -3.93
CA GLY A 45 1.37 7.17 -2.52
C GLY A 45 0.48 8.09 -1.68
N HIS A 46 -0.03 7.56 -0.57
CA HIS A 46 -0.97 8.20 0.35
C HIS A 46 -0.34 8.80 1.63
N ARG A 47 0.96 8.58 1.88
CA ARG A 47 1.66 9.08 3.09
C ARG A 47 3.09 9.55 2.81
N ASP A 48 3.73 10.16 3.80
CA ASP A 48 5.16 10.51 3.77
C ASP A 48 6.06 9.39 4.31
N TRP A 49 7.37 9.56 4.10
CA TRP A 49 8.41 8.77 4.77
C TRP A 49 8.29 8.88 6.30
N ASN A 50 8.58 7.80 7.02
CA ASN A 50 8.51 7.80 8.48
C ASN A 50 9.66 8.59 9.14
N SER A 51 10.77 8.79 8.41
CA SER A 51 11.90 9.59 8.85
C SER A 51 12.43 10.48 7.73
N GLY A 52 13.03 11.62 8.09
CA GLY A 52 13.73 12.47 7.14
C GLY A 52 15.00 11.80 6.61
N VAL A 53 15.47 12.27 5.45
CA VAL A 53 16.71 11.76 4.83
C VAL A 53 17.89 11.98 5.76
N PHE A 54 18.01 13.19 6.33
CA PHE A 54 19.08 13.55 7.27
C PHE A 54 18.88 13.04 8.71
N GLY A 55 17.92 12.14 8.97
CA GLY A 55 17.81 11.41 10.24
C GLY A 55 18.96 10.41 10.48
N CYS A 56 20.11 10.61 9.83
CA CYS A 56 21.30 9.78 9.98
C CYS A 56 21.93 9.95 11.38
N CYS A 57 21.69 11.08 12.04
CA CYS A 57 22.09 11.31 13.43
C CYS A 57 21.22 10.54 14.46
N ASP A 58 20.03 10.09 14.08
CA ASP A 58 19.13 9.35 14.97
C ASP A 58 19.57 7.88 15.12
N ASP A 59 20.22 7.33 14.10
CA ASP A 59 20.80 5.98 14.07
C ASP A 59 22.27 6.01 13.66
N VAL A 60 23.09 6.66 14.50
CA VAL A 60 24.53 6.85 14.26
C VAL A 60 25.25 5.53 13.91
N LYS A 61 24.88 4.42 14.59
CA LYS A 61 25.44 3.10 14.32
C LYS A 61 25.15 2.62 12.89
N LEU A 62 23.92 2.81 12.42
CA LEU A 62 23.52 2.44 11.07
C LEU A 62 24.26 3.29 10.03
N CYS A 63 24.46 4.58 10.31
CA CYS A 63 25.22 5.46 9.44
C CYS A 63 26.69 5.06 9.34
N PHE A 64 27.35 4.77 10.47
CA PHE A 64 28.72 4.28 10.44
C PHE A 64 28.84 2.94 9.69
N LEU A 65 27.90 2.01 9.90
CA LEU A 65 27.87 0.74 9.17
C LEU A 65 27.70 0.97 7.66
N THR A 66 26.80 1.88 7.28
CA THR A 66 26.53 2.23 5.88
C THR A 66 27.70 2.97 5.24
N TRP A 67 28.42 3.78 6.00
CA TRP A 67 29.65 4.43 5.53
C TRP A 67 30.78 3.43 5.34
N PHE A 68 30.97 2.51 6.29
CA PHE A 68 32.08 1.55 6.29
C PHE A 68 31.87 0.39 5.32
N CYS A 69 30.63 -0.10 5.15
CA CYS A 69 30.28 -1.05 4.10
C CYS A 69 29.01 -0.66 3.34
N TYR A 70 29.08 0.46 2.64
CA TYR A 70 28.06 0.89 1.68
C TYR A 70 27.59 -0.22 0.74
N PRO A 71 28.49 -0.92 0.01
CA PRO A 71 28.11 -2.02 -0.88
C PRO A 71 27.31 -3.12 -0.18
N CYS A 72 27.70 -3.51 1.05
CA CYS A 72 26.95 -4.51 1.81
C CYS A 72 25.51 -4.07 2.05
N MET A 73 25.31 -2.80 2.43
CA MET A 73 24.00 -2.28 2.79
C MET A 73 23.05 -2.21 1.59
N VAL A 74 23.53 -1.73 0.43
CA VAL A 74 22.71 -1.69 -0.78
C VAL A 74 22.37 -3.11 -1.29
N CYS A 75 23.29 -4.07 -1.17
CA CYS A 75 23.02 -5.47 -1.49
C CYS A 75 21.98 -6.08 -0.55
N GLN A 76 22.05 -5.77 0.74
CA GLN A 76 21.06 -6.23 1.73
C GLN A 76 19.67 -5.67 1.43
N ILE A 77 19.57 -4.38 1.08
CA ILE A 77 18.30 -3.75 0.67
C ILE A 77 17.75 -4.44 -0.57
N SER A 78 18.57 -4.62 -1.62
CA SER A 78 18.18 -5.31 -2.84
C SER A 78 17.62 -6.71 -2.55
N LYS A 79 18.35 -7.49 -1.72
CA LYS A 79 17.93 -8.83 -1.31
C LYS A 79 16.59 -8.81 -0.56
N LYS A 80 16.42 -7.89 0.41
CA LYS A 80 15.17 -7.75 1.18
C LYS A 80 13.99 -7.32 0.30
N LEU A 81 14.23 -6.55 -0.76
CA LEU A 81 13.22 -6.20 -1.75
C LEU A 81 12.85 -7.37 -2.68
N GLY A 82 13.56 -8.50 -2.61
CA GLY A 82 13.39 -9.65 -3.48
C GLY A 82 14.10 -9.54 -4.83
N ASP A 83 15.02 -8.58 -4.97
CA ASP A 83 15.83 -8.40 -6.17
C ASP A 83 17.17 -9.14 -6.08
N CYS A 84 17.87 -9.25 -7.21
CA CYS A 84 19.22 -9.81 -7.24
C CYS A 84 20.14 -9.03 -6.28
N PRO A 85 20.87 -9.66 -5.34
CA PRO A 85 21.74 -8.93 -4.43
C PRO A 85 22.84 -8.12 -5.13
N LEU A 86 23.20 -8.49 -6.36
CA LEU A 86 24.23 -7.81 -7.17
C LEU A 86 23.67 -6.66 -8.02
N MET A 87 22.36 -6.40 -8.00
CA MET A 87 21.73 -5.29 -8.72
C MET A 87 22.45 -3.93 -8.50
N PRO A 88 22.91 -3.59 -7.28
CA PRO A 88 23.69 -2.38 -7.03
C PRO A 88 24.96 -2.23 -7.88
N PHE A 89 25.59 -3.33 -8.29
CA PHE A 89 26.83 -3.33 -9.06
C PHE A 89 26.62 -3.51 -10.55
N CYS A 90 25.56 -4.21 -10.94
CA CYS A 90 25.29 -4.53 -12.34
C CYS A 90 24.49 -3.45 -13.07
N VAL A 91 23.73 -2.64 -12.32
CA VAL A 91 22.78 -1.68 -12.91
C VAL A 91 23.07 -0.27 -12.37
N PRO A 92 23.52 0.65 -13.25
CA PRO A 92 23.63 2.07 -12.90
C PRO A 92 22.28 2.63 -12.45
N GLY A 93 22.27 3.39 -11.36
CA GLY A 93 21.03 3.99 -10.83
C GLY A 93 20.09 2.99 -10.13
N SER A 94 20.54 1.76 -9.89
CA SER A 94 19.83 0.74 -9.10
C SER A 94 19.33 1.24 -7.75
N GLU A 95 20.05 2.14 -7.08
CA GLU A 95 19.64 2.73 -5.81
C GLU A 95 18.38 3.60 -5.93
N VAL A 96 18.25 4.35 -7.03
CA VAL A 96 17.04 5.12 -7.33
C VAL A 96 15.85 4.18 -7.55
N VAL A 97 16.09 3.05 -8.22
CA VAL A 97 15.08 1.99 -8.41
C VAL A 97 14.68 1.37 -7.07
N MET A 98 15.65 1.03 -6.22
CA MET A 98 15.38 0.50 -4.88
C MET A 98 14.58 1.49 -4.04
N ARG A 99 14.92 2.78 -4.07
CA ARG A 99 14.18 3.84 -3.36
C ARG A 99 12.76 3.99 -3.87
N ALA A 100 12.58 4.02 -5.19
CA ALA A 100 11.25 4.06 -5.81
C ALA A 100 10.41 2.82 -5.47
N ARG A 101 11.05 1.65 -5.35
CA ARG A 101 10.40 0.41 -4.94
C ARG A 101 9.98 0.43 -3.47
N VAL A 102 10.87 0.81 -2.56
CA VAL A 102 10.54 1.05 -1.14
C VAL A 102 9.37 2.02 -1.02
N ARG A 103 9.41 3.11 -1.78
CA ARG A 103 8.36 4.13 -1.82
C ARG A 103 7.02 3.56 -2.30
N THR A 104 7.05 2.72 -3.33
CA THR A 104 5.86 2.06 -3.87
C THR A 104 5.27 1.06 -2.88
N LEU A 105 6.12 0.20 -2.28
CA LEU A 105 5.70 -0.79 -1.28
C LEU A 105 5.12 -0.13 -0.03
N GLY A 106 5.71 0.98 0.41
CA GLY A 106 5.24 1.73 1.58
C GLY A 106 4.03 2.63 1.32
N GLY A 107 3.56 2.76 0.07
CA GLY A 107 2.53 3.72 -0.29
C GLY A 107 2.95 5.17 -0.04
N ILE A 108 4.24 5.48 -0.21
CA ILE A 108 4.85 6.78 0.08
C ILE A 108 4.74 7.68 -1.16
N ARG A 109 4.34 8.94 -0.95
CA ARG A 109 4.23 9.93 -2.03
C ARG A 109 5.60 10.41 -2.47
N GLY A 110 5.73 10.69 -3.76
CA GLY A 110 6.99 11.17 -4.35
C GLY A 110 7.11 10.81 -5.82
N THR A 111 8.19 11.29 -6.43
CA THR A 111 8.49 11.06 -7.85
C THR A 111 9.87 10.42 -7.98
N VAL A 112 10.10 9.70 -9.09
CA VAL A 112 11.43 9.14 -9.39
C VAL A 112 12.50 10.24 -9.49
N CYS A 113 12.11 11.46 -9.88
CA CYS A 113 13.00 12.62 -9.87
C CYS A 113 13.43 12.99 -8.44
N ASN A 114 12.50 13.04 -7.49
CA ASN A 114 12.84 13.22 -6.08
C ASN A 114 13.71 12.06 -5.55
N ASP A 115 13.40 10.83 -5.98
CA ASP A 115 14.17 9.63 -5.67
C ASP A 115 15.64 9.80 -6.11
N CYS A 116 15.86 10.19 -7.36
CA CYS A 116 17.17 10.46 -7.95
C CYS A 116 17.92 11.56 -7.20
N LEU A 117 17.31 12.74 -7.04
CA LEU A 117 17.97 13.89 -6.41
C LEU A 117 18.45 13.58 -4.99
N THR A 118 17.63 12.86 -4.22
CA THR A 118 17.96 12.54 -2.83
C THR A 118 19.10 11.52 -2.76
N THR A 119 19.04 10.48 -3.59
CA THR A 119 20.10 9.47 -3.72
C THR A 119 21.41 10.11 -4.19
N THR A 120 21.38 11.07 -5.12
CA THR A 120 22.58 11.77 -5.59
C THR A 120 23.17 12.71 -4.53
N PHE A 121 22.32 13.45 -3.80
CA PHE A 121 22.80 14.42 -2.81
C PHE A 121 23.44 13.75 -1.59
N CYS A 122 22.82 12.70 -1.06
CA CYS A 122 23.35 11.97 0.09
C CYS A 122 22.96 10.48 0.03
N PRO A 123 23.74 9.64 -0.66
CA PRO A 123 23.42 8.22 -0.83
C PRO A 123 23.42 7.46 0.52
N PHE A 124 24.38 7.75 1.40
CA PHE A 124 24.47 7.10 2.71
C PHE A 124 23.23 7.32 3.59
N CYS A 125 22.79 8.58 3.72
CA CYS A 125 21.61 8.92 4.50
C CYS A 125 20.32 8.40 3.83
N THR A 126 20.30 8.32 2.50
CA THR A 126 19.20 7.70 1.73
C THR A 126 19.09 6.20 2.02
N VAL A 127 20.21 5.47 2.01
CA VAL A 127 20.25 4.05 2.40
C VAL A 127 19.81 3.84 3.84
N CYS A 128 20.21 4.71 4.75
CA CYS A 128 19.77 4.66 6.15
C CYS A 128 18.25 4.88 6.27
N GLN A 129 17.71 5.89 5.56
CA GLN A 129 16.27 6.14 5.49
C GLN A 129 15.51 4.92 4.95
N MET A 130 15.95 4.36 3.82
CA MET A 130 15.33 3.17 3.22
C MET A 130 15.34 1.99 4.18
N LYS A 131 16.47 1.72 4.85
CA LYS A 131 16.55 0.61 5.80
C LYS A 131 15.59 0.78 6.98
N ARG A 132 15.52 1.97 7.59
CA ARG A 132 14.56 2.24 8.68
C ARG A 132 13.12 2.07 8.20
N GLU A 133 12.82 2.54 7.00
CA GLU A 133 11.49 2.40 6.42
C GLU A 133 11.14 0.93 6.19
N MET A 134 12.07 0.13 5.66
CA MET A 134 11.90 -1.31 5.46
C MET A 134 11.68 -2.06 6.78
N ASP A 135 12.47 -1.74 7.80
CA ASP A 135 12.31 -2.31 9.13
C ASP A 135 10.94 -1.92 9.74
N ALA A 136 10.46 -0.69 9.51
CA ALA A 136 9.13 -0.24 9.94
C ALA A 136 7.98 -0.93 9.17
N MET A 137 8.21 -1.32 7.92
CA MET A 137 7.27 -2.12 7.11
C MET A 137 7.30 -3.62 7.46
N GLY A 138 8.30 -4.07 8.22
CA GLY A 138 8.48 -5.48 8.56
C GLY A 138 9.06 -6.34 7.44
N ILE A 139 9.86 -5.76 6.54
CA ILE A 139 10.54 -6.45 5.42
C ILE A 139 12.07 -6.41 5.50
#